data_AF-A0A382K4H8-F1
#
_entry.id   AF-A0A382K4H8-F1
#
_cell.length_a   1.000
_cell.length_b   1.000
_cell.length_c   1.000
_cell.angle_alpha   90.00
_cell.angle_beta   90.00
_cell.angle_gamma   90.00
#
_symmetry.space_group_name_H-M   'P 1'
#
loop_
_entity.id
_entity.type
_entity.pdbx_description
1 polymer ?
#
loop_
_entity_poly.entity_id
_entity_poly.type
_entity_poly.pdbx_seq_one_letter_code
_entity_poly.pdbx_strand_id
1 'polypeptide(L)' 'MSEEIRERLRWLISHMNDKYMDGFNQFGAKKELYEIKWMVDEALKDAPTFTIEKEWLEKRIDTMTLL' A
#
# COMPACT_ATOMS: atom_id res chain seq x y z
N MET A 1 3.21 -7.66 8.18
CA MET A 1 3.35 -7.85 6.71
C MET A 1 4.58 -8.70 6.49
N SER A 2 4.48 -9.75 5.67
CA SER A 2 5.63 -10.59 5.31
C SER A 2 6.68 -9.75 4.56
N GLU A 3 7.95 -10.15 4.67
CA GLU A 3 9.02 -9.44 3.97
C GLU A 3 8.86 -9.49 2.45
N GLU A 4 8.38 -10.62 1.92
CA GLU A 4 8.05 -10.77 0.51
C GLU A 4 7.08 -9.69 0.00
N ILE A 5 5.96 -9.46 0.71
CA ILE A 5 4.99 -8.43 0.32
C ILE A 5 5.61 -7.03 0.43
N ARG A 6 6.43 -6.78 1.46
CA ARG A 6 7.13 -5.49 1.60
C ARG A 6 8.10 -5.25 0.45
N GLU A 7 8.88 -6.27 0.07
CA GLU A 7 9.82 -6.18 -1.04
C GLU A 7 9.10 -5.96 -2.35
N ARG A 8 7.98 -6.66 -2.60
CA ARG A 8 7.17 -6.44 -3.79
C ARG A 8 6.65 -5.02 -3.88
N LEU A 9 6.08 -4.50 -2.79
CA LEU A 9 5.58 -3.12 -2.74
C LEU A 9 6.70 -2.11 -2.95
N ARG A 10 7.85 -2.27 -2.29
CA ARG A 10 9.03 -1.40 -2.50
C ARG A 10 9.49 -1.40 -3.95
N TRP A 11 9.54 -2.58 -4.57
CA TRP A 11 9.94 -2.73 -5.96
C TRP A 11 8.97 -2.01 -6.90
N LEU A 12 7.66 -2.18 -6.72
CA LEU A 12 6.61 -1.51 -7.52
C LEU A 12 6.66 0.01 -7.36
N ILE A 13 6.83 0.50 -6.13
CA ILE A 13 6.95 1.92 -5.84
C ILE A 13 8.20 2.50 -6.52
N SER A 14 9.32 1.79 -6.47
CA SER A 14 10.56 2.20 -7.15
C SER A 14 10.34 2.28 -8.67
N HIS A 15 9.78 1.23 -9.27
CA HIS A 15 9.54 1.16 -10.72
C HIS A 15 8.57 2.24 -11.22
N MET A 16 7.50 2.50 -10.47
CA MET A 16 6.54 3.54 -10.80
C MET A 16 7.16 4.94 -10.82
N ASN A 17 8.16 5.19 -9.97
CA ASN A 17 8.79 6.50 -9.81
C ASN A 17 10.18 6.62 -10.46
N ASP A 18 10.67 5.58 -11.12
CA ASP A 18 12.00 5.58 -11.73
C ASP A 18 12.01 6.44 -13.00
N LYS A 19 12.69 7.59 -12.94
CA LYS A 19 12.85 8.54 -14.05
C LYS A 19 13.59 7.97 -15.27
N TYR A 20 14.27 6.83 -15.13
CA TYR A 20 14.96 6.17 -16.23
C TYR A 20 14.09 5.10 -16.93
N MET A 21 12.90 4.80 -16.41
CA MET A 21 11.93 3.90 -17.05
C MET A 21 10.97 4.64 -17.98
N ASP A 22 10.46 3.93 -18.98
CA ASP A 22 9.40 4.45 -19.84
C ASP A 22 8.02 4.46 -19.14
N GLY A 23 7.09 5.22 -19.71
CA GLY A 23 5.74 5.33 -19.17
C GLY A 23 4.94 4.03 -19.21
N PHE A 24 5.28 3.07 -20.08
CA PHE A 24 4.59 1.79 -20.15
C PHE A 24 4.89 0.93 -18.92
N ASN A 25 6.18 0.81 -18.55
CA ASN A 25 6.61 0.07 -17.37
C ASN A 25 6.17 0.75 -16.07
N GLN A 26 6.31 2.08 -15.99
CA GLN A 26 5.84 2.86 -14.84
C GLN A 26 4.33 2.68 -14.63
N PHE A 27 3.53 2.76 -15.71
CA PHE A 27 2.09 2.56 -15.62
C PHE A 27 1.73 1.11 -15.32
N GLY A 28 2.51 0.14 -15.80
CA GLY A 28 2.42 -1.27 -15.41
C GLY A 28 2.51 -1.46 -13.89
N ALA A 29 3.56 -0.90 -13.27
CA ALA A 29 3.73 -0.94 -11.81
C ALA A 29 2.60 -0.23 -11.07
N LYS A 30 2.12 0.92 -11.59
CA LYS A 30 1.00 1.66 -11.01
C LYS A 30 -0.32 0.87 -11.04
N LYS A 31 -0.60 0.14 -12.13
CA LYS A 31 -1.79 -0.71 -12.21
C LYS A 31 -1.77 -1.79 -11.15
N GLU A 32 -0.63 -2.46 -10.96
CA GLU A 32 -0.53 -3.50 -9.93
C GLU A 32 -0.71 -2.95 -8.51
N LEU A 33 -0.19 -1.75 -8.23
CA LEU A 33 -0.46 -1.06 -6.96
C LEU A 33 -1.95 -0.76 -6.77
N TYR A 34 -2.70 -0.42 -7.83
CA TYR A 34 -4.15 -0.25 -7.75
C TYR A 34 -4.88 -1.56 -7.48
N GLU A 35 -4.51 -2.65 -8.15
CA GLU A 35 -5.09 -3.97 -7.90
C GLU A 35 -4.92 -4.38 -6.43
N ILE A 36 -3.70 -4.22 -5.89
CA ILE A 36 -3.42 -4.49 -4.47
C ILE A 36 -4.30 -3.61 -3.58
N LYS A 37 -4.39 -2.31 -3.88
CA LYS A 37 -5.21 -1.37 -3.11
C LYS A 37 -6.68 -1.81 -3.10
N TRP A 38 -7.26 -2.12 -4.24
CA TRP A 38 -8.66 -2.52 -4.35
C TRP A 38 -8.94 -3.83 -3.62
N MET A 39 -8.07 -4.82 -3.76
CA MET A 39 -8.21 -6.08 -3.03
C MET A 39 -8.22 -5.86 -1.51
N VAL A 40 -7.33 -5.00 -1.00
CA VAL A 40 -7.27 -4.67 0.42
C VAL A 40 -8.50 -3.88 0.87
N ASP A 41 -8.90 -2.86 0.11
CA ASP A 41 -10.09 -2.04 0.44
C ASP A 41 -11.36 -2.89 0.49
N GLU A 42 -11.58 -3.76 -0.50
CA GLU A 42 -12.73 -4.66 -0.54
C GLU A 42 -12.72 -5.64 0.65
N ALA A 43 -11.56 -6.19 1.01
CA ALA A 43 -11.44 -7.07 2.17
C ALA A 43 -11.73 -6.33 3.50
N LEU A 44 -11.32 -5.06 3.61
CA LEU A 44 -11.54 -4.25 4.81
C LEU A 44 -12.98 -3.74 4.94
N LYS A 45 -13.70 -3.58 3.83
CA LYS A 45 -15.11 -3.15 3.83
C LYS A 45 -16.03 -4.09 4.61
N ASP A 46 -15.77 -5.40 4.50
CA ASP A 46 -16.56 -6.46 5.15
C ASP A 46 -15.85 -7.03 6.40
N ALA A 47 -14.78 -6.39 6.87
CA ALA A 47 -14.00 -6.87 8.01
C ALA A 47 -14.76 -6.72 9.34
N PRO A 48 -14.57 -7.66 10.30
CA PRO A 48 -15.07 -7.49 11.65
C PRO A 48 -14.46 -6.26 12.33
N THR A 49 -15.23 -5.61 13.20
CA THR A 49 -14.71 -4.53 14.05
C THR A 49 -14.03 -5.10 15.29
N PHE A 50 -12.87 -4.54 15.66
CA PHE A 50 -12.17 -4.91 16.89
C PHE A 50 -12.12 -3.74 17.87
N THR A 51 -12.28 -4.01 19.17
CA THR A 51 -12.31 -2.97 20.21
C THR A 51 -11.02 -2.14 20.29
N ILE A 52 -9.89 -2.73 19.90
CA ILE A 52 -8.56 -2.10 19.91
C ILE A 52 -8.18 -1.45 18.58
N GLU A 53 -9.00 -1.61 17.53
CA GLU A 53 -8.66 -1.20 16.16
C GLU A 53 -8.49 0.31 16.03
N LYS A 54 -9.41 1.08 16.63
CA LYS A 54 -9.37 2.54 16.61
C LYS A 54 -8.05 3.08 17.18
N GLU A 55 -7.66 2.63 18.37
CA GLU A 55 -6.42 3.07 19.02
C GLU A 55 -5.18 2.69 18.19
N TRP A 56 -5.19 1.50 17.58
CA TRP A 56 -4.10 1.03 16.74
C TRP A 56 -3.95 1.85 15.45
N LEU A 57 -5.06 2.25 14.83
CA LEU A 57 -5.07 3.10 13.62
C LEU A 57 -4.64 4.54 13.92
N GLU A 58 -5.17 5.15 14.98
CA GLU A 58 -4.84 6.53 15.38
C GLU A 58 -3.33 6.70 15.62
N LYS A 59 -2.69 5.78 16.34
CA LYS A 59 -1.23 5.78 16.56
C LYS A 59 -0.42 5.81 15.26
N ARG A 60 -0.91 5.16 14.21
CA ARG A 60 -0.22 5.10 12.91
C ARG A 60 -0.44 6.37 12.09
N ILE A 61 -1.65 6.92 12.11
CA ILE A 61 -1.96 8.18 11.43
C ILE A 61 -1.10 9.30 12.03
N ASP A 62 -1.04 9.41 13.35
CA ASP A 62 -0.23 10.42 14.04
C ASP A 62 1.25 10.32 13.65
N THR A 63 1.78 9.09 13.61
CA THR A 63 3.18 8.82 13.19
C THR A 63 3.44 9.27 11.75
N MET A 64 2.48 9.13 10.83
CA MET A 64 2.61 9.56 9.44
C MET A 64 2.48 11.07 9.27
N THR A 65 1.73 11.76 10.13
CA THR A 65 1.60 13.23 10.08
C THR A 65 2.77 13.99 10.72
N LEU A 66 3.63 13.29 11.47
CA LEU A 66 4.81 13.85 12.14
C LEU A 66 6.10 13.75 11.31
N LEU A 67 6.03 13.21 10.09
CA LEU A 67 7.13 13.06 9.12
C LEU A 67 6.85 13.90 7.87
#